data_AF-A0A382Z3P4-F1
#
_entry.id   AF-A0A382Z3P4-F1
#
_cell.length_a   1.000
_cell.length_b   1.000
_cell.length_c   1.000
_cell.angle_alpha   90.00
_cell.angle_beta   90.00
_cell.angle_gamma   90.00
#
_symmetry.space_group_name_H-M   'P 1'
#
loop_
_entity.id
_entity.type
_entity.pdbx_description
1 polymer ?
#
loop_
_entity_poly.entity_id
_entity_poly.type
_entity_poly.pdbx_seq_one_letter_code
_entity_poly.pdbx_strand_id
1 'polypeptide(L)'
;MHPRFQGIYAATVSPLRDDFSLDEDALVSHCQSVSKVRGIRGLLVNGHAGENFSLNHTEQRRVLETTRDAVDPDLTLICGINHESSHEAAMQAKDAASSGADALMVFPP
;
A
#
# COMPACT_ATOMS: atom_id res chain seq x y z
N MET A 1 17.94 -5.46 13.87
CA MET A 1 16.64 -5.14 13.25
C MET A 1 16.60 -3.64 12.99
N HIS A 2 16.20 -3.17 11.81
CA HIS A 2 16.22 -1.74 11.48
C HIS A 2 15.23 -0.99 12.37
N PRO A 3 15.60 0.15 13.00
CA PRO A 3 14.76 0.85 13.99
C PRO A 3 13.42 1.33 13.42
N ARG A 4 13.34 1.50 12.08
CA ARG A 4 12.11 1.88 11.36
C ARG A 4 11.03 0.80 11.32
N PHE A 5 11.32 -0.48 11.61
CA PHE A 5 10.32 -1.57 11.53
C PHE A 5 10.00 -2.14 12.91
N GLN A 6 9.48 -1.28 13.77
CA GLN A 6 9.03 -1.64 15.12
C GLN A 6 7.63 -1.07 15.36
N GLY A 7 6.79 -1.81 16.08
CA GLY A 7 5.39 -1.44 16.30
C GLY A 7 4.44 -2.11 15.31
N ILE A 8 3.28 -1.49 15.08
CA ILE A 8 2.20 -2.08 14.28
C ILE A 8 2.13 -1.40 12.91
N TYR A 9 2.16 -2.23 11.86
CA TYR A 9 1.95 -1.82 10.47
C TYR A 9 0.68 -2.48 9.98
N ALA A 10 -0.39 -1.71 9.82
CA ALA A 10 -1.67 -2.28 9.44
C ALA A 10 -1.70 -2.59 7.94
N ALA A 11 -1.95 -3.85 7.59
CA ALA A 11 -2.32 -4.22 6.22
C ALA A 11 -3.73 -3.69 5.93
N THR A 12 -3.82 -2.73 5.01
CA THR A 12 -5.08 -2.08 4.65
C THR A 12 -5.75 -2.78 3.50
N VAL A 13 -7.08 -2.70 3.47
CA VAL A 13 -7.89 -3.15 2.33
C VAL A 13 -7.93 -2.08 1.25
N SER A 14 -8.22 -2.48 0.01
CA SER A 14 -8.49 -1.57 -1.10
C SER A 14 -10.00 -1.56 -1.36
N PRO A 15 -10.76 -0.56 -0.88
CA PRO A 15 -12.19 -0.51 -1.10
C PRO A 15 -12.53 -0.45 -2.58
N LEU A 16 -13.47 -1.29 -3.01
CA LEU A 16 -13.95 -1.34 -4.39
C LEU A 16 -15.43 -0.95 -4.44
N ARG A 17 -15.83 -0.37 -5.56
CA ARG A 17 -17.24 -0.13 -5.90
C ARG A 17 -17.92 -1.43 -6.34
N ASP A 18 -19.24 -1.41 -6.50
CA ASP A 18 -20.03 -2.55 -6.98
C ASP A 18 -19.61 -3.02 -8.38
N ASP A 19 -18.98 -2.16 -9.18
CA ASP A 19 -18.42 -2.47 -10.50
C ASP A 19 -16.93 -2.91 -10.45
N PHE A 20 -16.41 -3.17 -9.25
CA PHE A 20 -15.02 -3.55 -8.96
C PHE A 20 -13.96 -2.47 -9.25
N SER A 21 -14.35 -1.26 -9.64
CA SER A 21 -13.41 -0.14 -9.71
C SER A 21 -12.97 0.32 -8.32
N LEU A 22 -11.76 0.87 -8.21
CA LEU A 22 -11.23 1.41 -6.96
C LEU A 22 -12.12 2.56 -6.43
N ASP A 23 -12.55 2.46 -5.17
CA ASP A 23 -13.22 3.57 -4.47
C ASP A 23 -12.22 4.42 -3.70
N GLU A 24 -11.69 5.44 -4.36
CA GLU A 24 -10.65 6.32 -3.79
C GLU A 24 -11.12 7.10 -2.56
N ASP A 25 -12.37 7.57 -2.52
CA ASP A 25 -12.91 8.31 -1.37
C ASP A 25 -13.03 7.41 -0.13
N ALA A 26 -13.48 6.17 -0.35
CA ALA A 26 -13.52 5.16 0.70
C ALA A 26 -12.11 4.74 1.14
N LEU A 27 -11.15 4.64 0.22
CA LEU A 27 -9.74 4.37 0.52
C LEU A 27 -9.15 5.45 1.42
N VAL A 28 -9.32 6.73 1.07
CA VAL A 28 -8.86 7.87 1.89
C VAL A 28 -9.44 7.78 3.30
N SER A 29 -10.76 7.60 3.40
CA SER A 29 -11.46 7.51 4.68
C SER A 29 -10.96 6.32 5.52
N HIS A 30 -10.75 5.17 4.88
CA HIS A 30 -10.23 3.95 5.51
C HIS A 30 -8.81 4.16 6.05
N CYS A 31 -7.87 4.60 5.21
CA CYS A 31 -6.47 4.80 5.58
C CYS A 31 -6.31 5.88 6.67
N GLN A 32 -7.09 6.96 6.61
CA GLN A 32 -7.11 7.98 7.67
C GLN A 32 -7.66 7.45 9.00
N SER A 33 -8.69 6.61 8.96
CA SER A 33 -9.26 6.00 10.16
C SER A 33 -8.25 5.04 10.81
N VAL A 34 -7.66 4.15 10.02
CA VAL A 34 -6.69 3.16 10.50
C VAL A 34 -5.42 3.83 11.03
N SER A 35 -4.85 4.81 10.30
CA SER A 35 -3.62 5.49 10.70
C SER A 35 -3.74 6.25 12.03
N LYS A 36 -4.94 6.71 12.40
CA LYS A 36 -5.20 7.41 13.67
C LYS A 36 -5.34 6.47 14.86
N VAL A 37 -5.40 5.15 14.67
CA VAL A 37 -5.49 4.18 15.77
C VAL A 37 -4.18 4.17 16.55
N ARG A 38 -4.28 4.32 17.88
CA ARG A 38 -3.12 4.35 18.78
C ARG A 38 -2.25 3.10 18.59
N GLY A 39 -0.97 3.32 18.31
CA GLY A 39 0.03 2.25 18.16
C GLY A 39 0.34 1.87 16.71
N ILE A 40 -0.47 2.34 15.75
CA ILE A 40 -0.12 2.25 14.34
C ILE A 40 1.07 3.15 14.05
N ARG A 41 2.10 2.57 13.42
CA ARG A 41 3.35 3.25 13.01
C ARG A 41 3.51 3.31 11.50
N GLY A 42 2.72 2.53 10.77
CA GLY A 42 2.74 2.48 9.33
C GLY A 42 1.54 1.76 8.76
N LEU A 43 1.37 1.88 7.45
CA LEU A 43 0.38 1.14 6.68
C LEU A 43 1.11 0.29 5.65
N LEU A 44 0.58 -0.91 5.41
CA LEU A 44 0.92 -1.73 4.26
C LEU A 44 -0.25 -1.65 3.27
N VAL A 45 0.03 -1.13 2.08
CA VAL A 45 -0.88 -1.10 0.93
C VAL A 45 -0.42 -2.10 -0.13
N ASN A 46 -1.31 -2.47 -1.06
CA ASN A 46 -1.03 -3.46 -2.11
C ASN A 46 -0.50 -4.81 -1.57
N GLY A 47 -0.85 -5.15 -0.32
CA GLY A 47 -0.67 -6.50 0.21
C GLY A 47 -1.81 -7.44 -0.22
N HIS A 48 -1.79 -8.70 0.24
CA HIS A 48 -2.90 -9.64 -0.02
C HIS A 48 -4.26 -9.07 0.43
N ALA A 49 -4.32 -8.44 1.61
CA ALA A 49 -5.55 -7.79 2.10
C ALA A 49 -6.01 -6.61 1.23
N GLY A 50 -5.08 -6.00 0.49
CA GLY A 50 -5.33 -4.89 -0.43
C GLY A 50 -5.64 -5.34 -1.86
N GLU A 51 -6.02 -6.61 -2.05
CA GLU A 51 -6.42 -7.16 -3.35
C GLU A 51 -5.35 -7.04 -4.44
N ASN A 52 -4.08 -7.29 -4.07
CA ASN A 52 -2.94 -7.12 -4.97
C ASN A 52 -2.98 -7.98 -6.25
N PHE A 53 -3.76 -9.05 -6.29
CA PHE A 53 -3.99 -9.85 -7.50
C PHE A 53 -5.15 -9.34 -8.38
N SER A 54 -6.07 -8.57 -7.80
CA SER A 54 -7.27 -8.08 -8.48
C SER A 54 -7.02 -6.72 -9.16
N LEU A 55 -6.18 -5.89 -8.55
CA LEU A 55 -5.82 -4.57 -9.07
C LEU A 55 -4.71 -4.65 -10.11
N ASN A 56 -4.87 -3.93 -11.22
CA ASN A 56 -3.80 -3.76 -12.20
C ASN A 56 -2.74 -2.75 -11.72
N HIS A 57 -1.60 -2.67 -12.41
CA HIS A 57 -0.48 -1.82 -12.03
C HIS A 57 -0.85 -0.33 -11.86
N THR A 58 -1.74 0.20 -12.71
CA THR A 58 -2.19 1.60 -12.64
C THR A 58 -3.04 1.83 -11.40
N GLU A 59 -3.91 0.88 -11.06
CA GLU A 59 -4.74 0.95 -9.86
C GLU A 59 -3.90 0.80 -8.59
N GLN A 60 -2.94 -0.12 -8.56
CA GLN A 60 -2.01 -0.27 -7.43
C GLN A 60 -1.18 1.00 -7.20
N ARG A 61 -0.75 1.66 -8.27
CA ARG A 61 -0.10 2.97 -8.19
C ARG A 61 -1.05 4.02 -7.62
N ARG A 62 -2.30 4.05 -8.07
CA ARG A 62 -3.33 4.95 -7.54
C ARG A 62 -3.56 4.72 -6.04
N VAL A 63 -3.67 3.47 -5.59
CA VAL A 63 -3.80 3.13 -4.16
C VAL A 63 -2.66 3.73 -3.35
N LEU A 64 -1.42 3.58 -3.83
CA LEU A 64 -0.24 4.10 -3.15
C LEU A 64 -0.22 5.64 -3.09
N GLU A 65 -0.42 6.31 -4.23
CA GLU A 65 -0.46 7.78 -4.32
C GLU A 65 -1.57 8.36 -3.45
N THR A 66 -2.80 7.85 -3.59
CA THR A 66 -3.97 8.29 -2.82
C THR A 66 -3.77 8.07 -1.32
N THR A 67 -3.18 6.93 -0.92
CA THR A 67 -2.86 6.69 0.50
C THR A 67 -1.80 7.64 1.01
N ARG A 68 -0.75 7.90 0.23
CA ARG A 68 0.35 8.78 0.62
C ARG A 68 -0.14 10.21 0.85
N ASP A 69 -1.01 10.70 -0.02
CA ASP A 69 -1.62 12.04 0.09
C ASP A 69 -2.60 12.14 1.27
N ALA A 70 -3.23 11.03 1.65
CA ALA A 70 -4.26 11.01 2.69
C ALA A 70 -3.73 10.95 4.13
N VAL A 71 -2.52 10.41 4.35
CA VAL A 71 -2.00 10.09 5.69
C VAL A 71 -0.77 10.92 6.06
N ASP A 72 -0.51 11.06 7.36
CA ASP A 72 0.59 11.86 7.91
C ASP A 72 1.95 11.47 7.28
N PRO A 73 2.75 12.44 6.80
CA PRO A 73 4.04 12.17 6.16
C PRO A 73 5.03 11.39 7.04
N ASP A 74 4.92 11.46 8.37
CA ASP A 74 5.78 10.73 9.30
C ASP A 74 5.38 9.24 9.43
N LEU A 75 4.21 8.87 8.93
CA LEU A 75 3.74 7.50 8.91
C LEU A 75 4.43 6.71 7.79
N THR A 76 5.06 5.59 8.16
CA THR A 76 5.78 4.74 7.21
C THR A 76 4.80 4.03 6.29
N LEU A 77 4.94 4.24 4.98
CA LEU A 77 4.09 3.59 3.98
C LEU A 77 4.85 2.46 3.28
N ILE A 78 4.36 1.23 3.44
CA ILE A 78 4.94 0.02 2.83
C ILE A 78 4.07 -0.39 1.64
N CYS A 79 4.69 -0.64 0.50
CA CYS A 79 3.99 -1.16 -0.69
C CYS A 79 4.31 -2.65 -0.90
N GLY A 80 3.27 -3.48 -1.05
CA GLY A 80 3.42 -4.87 -1.45
C GLY A 80 3.79 -5.00 -2.93
N ILE A 81 4.77 -5.86 -3.22
CA ILE A 81 5.22 -6.20 -4.57
C ILE A 81 5.04 -7.71 -4.76
N ASN A 82 4.13 -8.09 -5.64
CA ASN A 82 3.76 -9.48 -5.86
C ASN A 82 3.65 -9.76 -7.36
N HIS A 83 4.64 -10.46 -7.91
CA HIS A 83 4.66 -10.79 -9.33
C HIS A 83 5.53 -12.03 -9.59
N GLU A 84 5.05 -12.89 -10.49
CA GLU A 84 5.75 -14.10 -10.96
C GLU A 84 7.05 -13.83 -11.77
N SER A 85 7.27 -12.58 -12.18
CA SER A 85 8.39 -12.16 -13.01
C SER A 85 9.26 -11.21 -12.21
N SER A 86 10.51 -11.60 -11.96
CA SER A 86 11.45 -10.74 -11.23
C SER A 86 11.72 -9.42 -11.97
N HIS A 87 11.59 -9.39 -13.30
CA HIS A 87 11.74 -8.17 -14.09
C HIS A 87 10.59 -7.20 -13.83
N GLU A 88 9.35 -7.68 -13.90
CA GLU A 88 8.16 -6.88 -13.62
C GLU A 88 8.11 -6.44 -12.16
N ALA A 89 8.46 -7.33 -11.22
CA ALA A 89 8.58 -7.00 -9.81
C ALA A 89 9.60 -5.87 -9.57
N ALA A 90 10.74 -5.87 -10.29
CA ALA A 90 11.74 -4.81 -10.17
C ALA A 90 11.26 -3.48 -10.77
N MET A 91 10.43 -3.49 -11.81
CA MET A 91 9.82 -2.29 -12.37
C MET A 91 8.77 -1.72 -11.40
N GLN A 92 7.86 -2.55 -10.92
CA GLN A 92 6.85 -2.18 -9.93
C GLN A 92 7.49 -1.64 -8.64
N ALA A 93 8.61 -2.23 -8.19
CA ALA A 93 9.37 -1.75 -7.05
C ALA A 93 9.92 -0.33 -7.23
N LYS A 94 10.44 0.00 -8.43
CA LYS A 94 10.91 1.36 -8.75
C LYS A 94 9.76 2.34 -8.79
N ASP A 95 8.64 1.94 -9.38
CA ASP A 95 7.45 2.77 -9.49
C ASP A 95 6.88 3.07 -8.10
N ALA A 96 6.79 2.06 -7.23
CA ALA A 96 6.38 2.23 -5.84
C ALA A 96 7.29 3.20 -5.07
N ALA A 97 8.62 3.07 -5.21
CA ALA A 97 9.56 4.00 -4.58
C ALA A 97 9.37 5.45 -5.08
N SER A 98 9.18 5.64 -6.40
CA SER A 98 8.93 6.98 -6.97
C SER A 98 7.56 7.56 -6.62
N SER A 99 6.59 6.70 -6.26
CA SER A 99 5.22 7.09 -5.91
C SER A 99 5.01 7.27 -4.40
N GLY A 100 6.09 7.27 -3.60
CA GLY A 100 6.05 7.63 -2.18
C GLY A 100 6.07 6.48 -1.18
N ALA A 101 6.41 5.25 -1.60
CA ALA A 101 6.65 4.16 -0.66
C ALA A 101 7.98 4.36 0.11
N ASP A 102 7.95 4.19 1.43
CA ASP A 102 9.13 4.20 2.31
C ASP A 102 9.87 2.86 2.32
N ALA A 103 9.14 1.78 2.07
CA ALA A 103 9.64 0.42 2.07
C ALA A 103 8.79 -0.47 1.17
N LEU A 104 9.35 -1.64 0.82
CA LEU A 104 8.68 -2.64 0.01
C LEU A 104 8.50 -3.93 0.80
N MET A 105 7.36 -4.58 0.62
CA MET A 105 7.13 -5.96 1.07
C MET A 105 7.06 -6.86 -0.16
N VAL A 106 8.14 -7.58 -0.42
CA VAL A 106 8.28 -8.43 -1.60
C VAL A 106 7.78 -9.84 -1.28
N PHE A 107 6.77 -10.30 -2.00
CA PHE A 107 6.28 -11.67 -1.91
C PHE A 107 7.17 -12.60 -2.75
N PRO A 108 7.49 -13.81 -2.26
CA PRO A 108 8.07 -14.83 -3.12
C PRO A 108 7.03 -15.33 -4.13
N PRO A 109 7.45 -15.71 -5.34
CA PRO A 109 6.62 -16.49 -6.26
C PRO A 109 6.36 -17.91 -5.71
#